data_AF-A0AAV6C775-F1
#
_entry.id   AF-A0AAV6C775-F1
#
_cell.length_a   1.000
_cell.length_b   1.000
_cell.length_c   1.000
_cell.angle_alpha   90.00
_cell.angle_beta   90.00
_cell.angle_gamma   90.00
#
_symmetry.space_group_name_H-M   'P 1'
#
loop_
_entity.id
_entity.type
_entity.pdbx_description
1 polymer ?
#
loop_
_entity_poly.entity_id
_entity_poly.type
_entity_poly.pdbx_seq_one_letter_code
_entity_poly.pdbx_strand_id
1 'polypeptide(L)'
;MGSWTLWIWFNACVLVLLALDLGLAQRRPRRMSLGEAAAWSALWIGLSLAFGLWILHSHGRGPALEFFTGYLIEKSLSTDNLVVILLLFQSFAVEERYQHRVLFWGVLGAIVLRGGLVGAGVALIREFSWVLYVFGAFLVVAGIRLLARTGQMPRSGRNPLVRWAQKHLASGSGGAGGNFFVREGGSLRITQLFLVLLMVESADAILALDSIPAVFGVTRDPFIVYTSNICAILGLRAMFSLFAVLPLEYVGHGVAVILVFVGAKMLSAPWVHVPNYISLCVVGLVLAISIAASSFSKRGVQSTVRLGAGALAGKWREQAANSFFLEGRRRVLPVLRLWSEDEELARLLNASAPGLTVGITVTPEHFEAIRKANGTPKLADVPPDQDAMEFELHFGGGVRLDILTTKAPGGHGAIARFLQKSGEGIQQVEIETSDVDRATEILRARFGQNPIYPATRRGADGTRVNFFLVAAADGKKLLVELVEPNKLA
;
A
#
# COMPACT_ATOMS: atom_id res chain seq x y z
N MET A 1 38.09 1.49 11.67
CA MET A 1 37.92 2.97 11.69
C MET A 1 37.02 3.40 12.86
N GLY A 2 37.41 3.09 14.10
CA GLY A 2 36.48 3.03 15.24
C GLY A 2 36.51 4.19 16.23
N SER A 3 37.11 5.34 15.90
CA SER A 3 37.14 6.46 16.86
C SER A 3 35.76 7.11 16.97
N TRP A 4 35.30 7.33 18.20
CA TRP A 4 34.03 8.02 18.48
C TRP A 4 33.92 9.38 17.77
N THR A 5 35.06 10.06 17.59
CA THR A 5 35.17 11.32 16.86
C THR A 5 34.71 11.20 15.40
N LEU A 6 35.09 10.12 14.70
CA LEU A 6 34.68 9.91 13.30
C LEU A 6 33.17 9.64 13.18
N TRP A 7 32.61 8.87 14.12
CA TRP A 7 31.17 8.62 14.19
C TRP A 7 30.39 9.91 14.44
N ILE A 8 30.81 10.72 15.41
CA ILE A 8 30.17 11.99 15.73
C ILE A 8 30.25 12.95 14.54
N TRP A 9 31.45 13.11 13.96
CA TRP A 9 31.67 13.99 12.83
C TRP A 9 30.84 13.59 11.61
N PHE A 10 30.84 12.30 11.25
CA PHE A 10 30.06 11.82 10.11
C PHE A 10 28.56 12.05 10.32
N ASN A 11 28.01 11.67 11.46
CA ASN A 11 26.57 11.86 11.74
C ASN A 11 26.20 13.34 11.82
N ALA A 12 27.04 14.19 12.38
CA ALA A 12 26.83 15.64 12.37
C ALA A 12 26.78 16.19 10.94
N CYS A 13 27.73 15.79 10.08
CA CYS A 13 27.71 16.16 8.67
C CYS A 13 26.43 15.67 7.96
N VAL A 14 26.01 14.42 8.19
CA VAL A 14 24.77 13.87 7.62
C VAL A 14 23.55 14.67 8.06
N LEU A 15 23.43 15.00 9.35
CA LEU A 15 22.32 15.78 9.88
C LEU A 15 22.29 17.20 9.30
N VAL A 16 23.45 17.84 9.13
CA VAL A 16 23.55 19.16 8.47
C VAL A 16 23.15 19.07 7.00
N LEU A 17 23.65 18.08 6.26
CA LEU A 17 23.29 17.88 4.85
C LEU A 17 21.80 17.59 4.67
N LEU A 18 21.20 16.79 5.56
CA LEU A 18 19.76 16.56 5.60
C LEU A 18 19.01 17.86 5.90
N ALA A 19 19.42 18.63 6.90
CA ALA A 19 18.81 19.91 7.22
C ALA A 19 18.89 20.92 6.05
N LEU A 20 19.99 20.92 5.30
CA LEU A 20 20.16 21.75 4.10
C LEU A 20 19.26 21.30 2.94
N ASP A 21 19.16 19.99 2.67
CA ASP A 21 18.23 19.45 1.66
C ASP A 21 16.78 19.88 1.97
N LEU A 22 16.40 19.86 3.24
CA LEU A 22 15.07 20.29 3.68
C LEU A 22 14.90 21.82 3.64
N GLY A 23 15.89 22.56 4.15
CA GLY A 23 15.78 24.00 4.35
C GLY A 23 15.90 24.83 3.06
N LEU A 24 16.77 24.41 2.13
CA LEU A 24 17.02 25.13 0.88
C LEU A 24 16.24 24.55 -0.30
N ALA A 25 16.17 23.22 -0.45
CA ALA A 25 15.58 22.61 -1.64
C ALA A 25 14.05 22.48 -1.59
N GLN A 26 13.42 22.68 -0.42
CA GLN A 26 12.00 22.31 -0.19
C GLN A 26 11.09 23.48 0.21
N ARG A 27 11.51 24.73 0.02
CA ARG A 27 10.63 25.89 0.29
C ARG A 27 9.44 26.02 -0.66
N ARG A 28 9.41 25.30 -1.80
CA ARG A 28 8.27 25.35 -2.74
C ARG A 28 7.83 23.93 -3.15
N PRO A 29 6.56 23.57 -2.97
CA PRO A 29 5.99 22.32 -3.48
C PRO A 29 5.82 22.43 -5.00
N ARG A 30 6.91 22.28 -5.75
CA ARG A 30 6.87 22.08 -7.21
C ARG A 30 7.49 20.72 -7.51
N ARG A 31 6.96 20.06 -8.53
CA ARG A 31 7.62 18.90 -9.15
C ARG A 31 9.03 19.30 -9.53
N MET A 32 10.02 18.57 -9.02
CA MET A 32 11.41 18.74 -9.42
C MET A 32 11.51 18.46 -10.92
N SER A 33 12.08 19.39 -11.67
CA SER A 33 12.41 19.14 -13.08
C SER A 33 13.47 18.04 -13.18
N LEU A 34 13.57 17.39 -14.34
CA LEU A 34 14.59 16.35 -14.55
C LEU A 34 16.01 16.87 -14.38
N GLY A 35 16.27 18.10 -14.82
CA GLY A 35 17.57 18.75 -14.63
C GLY A 35 17.90 18.99 -13.16
N GLU A 36 16.93 19.45 -12.36
CA GLU A 36 17.11 19.63 -10.92
C GLU A 36 17.33 18.29 -10.21
N ALA A 37 16.54 17.26 -10.54
CA ALA A 37 16.68 15.93 -9.96
C ALA A 37 18.05 15.31 -10.31
N ALA A 38 18.52 15.49 -11.55
CA ALA A 38 19.85 15.06 -11.98
C ALA A 38 20.96 15.78 -11.23
N ALA A 39 20.87 17.11 -11.08
CA ALA A 39 21.85 17.91 -10.35
C ALA A 39 21.92 17.50 -8.86
N TRP A 40 20.77 17.34 -8.20
CA TRP A 40 20.73 16.88 -6.82
C TRP A 40 21.29 15.45 -6.69
N SER A 41 20.94 14.54 -7.60
CA SER A 41 21.50 13.18 -7.59
C SER A 41 23.01 13.19 -7.80
N ALA A 42 23.53 14.01 -8.71
CA ALA A 42 24.95 14.17 -8.96
C ALA A 42 25.69 14.75 -7.74
N LEU A 43 25.08 15.71 -7.04
CA LEU A 43 25.62 16.25 -5.79
C LEU A 43 25.77 15.17 -4.72
N TRP A 44 24.72 14.38 -4.48
CA TRP A 44 24.75 13.32 -3.46
C TRP A 44 25.73 12.18 -3.80
N ILE A 45 25.81 11.80 -5.07
CA ILE A 45 26.82 10.85 -5.55
C ILE A 45 28.22 11.45 -5.37
N GLY A 46 28.42 12.71 -5.76
CA GLY A 46 29.69 13.42 -5.62
C GLY A 46 30.17 13.51 -4.18
N LEU A 47 29.28 13.81 -3.23
CA LEU A 47 29.58 13.82 -1.79
C LEU A 47 29.99 12.42 -1.29
N SER A 48 29.31 11.38 -1.73
CA SER A 48 29.65 9.99 -1.38
C SER A 48 31.00 9.57 -1.96
N LEU A 49 31.30 9.97 -3.20
CA LEU A 49 32.59 9.75 -3.84
C LEU A 49 33.71 10.51 -3.12
N ALA A 50 33.47 11.77 -2.76
CA ALA A 50 34.43 12.58 -2.00
C ALA A 50 34.75 11.95 -0.64
N PHE A 51 33.74 11.43 0.06
CA PHE A 51 33.94 10.70 1.31
C PHE A 51 34.76 9.40 1.09
N GLY A 52 34.47 8.63 0.05
CA GLY A 52 35.26 7.44 -0.31
C GLY A 52 36.71 7.76 -0.69
N LEU A 53 36.96 8.89 -1.38
CA LEU A 53 38.30 9.39 -1.68
C LEU A 53 39.03 9.88 -0.42
N TRP A 54 38.32 10.50 0.51
CA TRP A 54 38.87 10.84 1.82
C TRP A 54 39.28 9.59 2.61
N ILE A 55 38.49 8.51 2.55
CA ILE A 55 38.86 7.20 3.10
C ILE A 55 40.13 6.68 2.41
N LEU A 56 40.19 6.75 1.08
CA LEU A 56 41.36 6.31 0.30
C LEU A 56 42.63 7.03 0.73
N HIS A 57 42.55 8.35 0.93
CA HIS A 57 43.68 9.17 1.35
C HIS A 57 44.08 8.91 2.80
N SER A 58 43.11 8.82 3.71
CA SER A 58 43.37 8.80 5.17
C SER A 58 43.58 7.40 5.74
N HIS A 59 42.98 6.37 5.12
CA HIS A 59 42.96 5.00 5.63
C HIS A 59 43.42 3.95 4.59
N GLY A 60 43.74 4.38 3.36
CA GLY A 60 44.33 3.55 2.33
C GLY A 60 43.33 2.81 1.43
N ARG A 61 43.86 1.98 0.54
CA ARG A 61 43.11 1.36 -0.58
C ARG A 61 42.09 0.32 -0.13
N GLY A 62 42.38 -0.47 0.90
CA GLY A 62 41.50 -1.55 1.38
C GLY A 62 40.14 -1.01 1.85
N PRO A 63 40.11 -0.16 2.90
CA PRO A 63 38.87 0.46 3.39
C PRO A 63 38.09 1.24 2.33
N ALA A 64 38.79 1.90 1.40
CA ALA A 64 38.15 2.62 0.31
C ALA A 64 37.42 1.67 -0.66
N LEU A 65 38.05 0.56 -1.06
CA LEU A 65 37.42 -0.45 -1.91
C LEU A 65 36.20 -1.08 -1.21
N GLU A 66 36.30 -1.33 0.09
CA GLU A 66 35.17 -1.82 0.90
C GLU A 66 34.02 -0.82 0.92
N PHE A 67 34.32 0.47 1.16
CA PHE A 67 33.33 1.54 1.12
C PHE A 67 32.65 1.65 -0.25
N PHE A 68 33.42 1.71 -1.35
CA PHE A 68 32.84 1.84 -2.69
C PHE A 68 32.02 0.62 -3.10
N THR A 69 32.47 -0.59 -2.74
CA THR A 69 31.74 -1.82 -3.04
C THR A 69 30.43 -1.88 -2.24
N GLY A 70 30.49 -1.60 -0.93
CA GLY A 70 29.30 -1.52 -0.08
C GLY A 70 28.33 -0.43 -0.53
N TYR A 71 28.86 0.74 -0.90
CA TYR A 71 28.07 1.85 -1.43
C TYR A 71 27.36 1.46 -2.73
N LEU A 72 28.03 0.81 -3.68
CA LEU A 72 27.37 0.38 -4.93
C LEU A 72 26.32 -0.69 -4.69
N ILE A 73 26.60 -1.69 -3.84
CA ILE A 73 25.62 -2.72 -3.49
C ILE A 73 24.38 -2.07 -2.89
N GLU A 74 24.58 -1.21 -1.89
CA GLU A 74 23.46 -0.56 -1.22
C GLU A 74 22.72 0.41 -2.13
N LYS A 75 23.43 1.21 -2.95
CA LYS A 75 22.81 2.14 -3.89
C LYS A 75 21.90 1.40 -4.86
N SER A 76 22.32 0.22 -5.33
CA SER A 76 21.53 -0.60 -6.25
C SER A 76 20.32 -1.22 -5.57
N LEU A 77 20.45 -1.69 -4.33
CA LEU A 77 19.33 -2.26 -3.58
C LEU A 77 18.32 -1.18 -3.14
N SER A 78 18.80 0.03 -2.84
CA SER A 78 17.96 1.15 -2.43
C SER A 78 16.95 1.59 -3.51
N THR A 79 17.24 1.31 -4.78
CA THR A 79 16.32 1.47 -5.90
C THR A 79 15.06 0.60 -5.75
N ASP A 80 15.20 -0.64 -5.31
CA ASP A 80 14.05 -1.53 -5.09
C ASP A 80 13.18 -1.01 -3.93
N ASN A 81 13.81 -0.42 -2.91
CA ASN A 81 13.09 0.24 -1.80
C ASN A 81 12.20 1.38 -2.31
N LEU A 82 12.65 2.17 -3.29
CA LEU A 82 11.84 3.24 -3.88
C LEU A 82 10.58 2.71 -4.58
N VAL A 83 10.66 1.55 -5.24
CA VAL A 83 9.50 0.93 -5.90
C VAL A 83 8.44 0.53 -4.86
N VAL A 84 8.86 -0.03 -3.73
CA VAL A 84 7.94 -0.38 -2.64
C VAL A 84 7.27 0.86 -2.05
N ILE A 85 8.04 1.93 -1.81
CA ILE A 85 7.52 3.20 -1.29
C ILE A 85 6.52 3.83 -2.29
N LEU A 86 6.83 3.81 -3.58
CA LEU A 86 5.92 4.25 -4.64
C LEU A 86 4.60 3.49 -4.64
N LEU A 87 4.67 2.16 -4.55
CA LEU A 87 3.48 1.31 -4.49
C LEU A 87 2.65 1.60 -3.24
N LEU A 88 3.27 1.85 -2.09
CA LEU A 88 2.58 2.27 -0.88
C LEU A 88 1.87 3.62 -1.08
N PHE A 89 2.56 4.65 -1.58
CA PHE A 89 1.94 5.95 -1.84
C PHE A 89 0.76 5.88 -2.80
N GLN A 90 0.87 5.09 -3.87
CA GLN A 90 -0.23 4.90 -4.82
C GLN A 90 -1.38 4.09 -4.22
N SER A 91 -1.08 3.01 -3.48
CA SER A 91 -2.10 2.18 -2.83
C SER A 91 -2.88 2.94 -1.78
N PHE A 92 -2.21 3.86 -1.07
CA PHE A 92 -2.83 4.72 -0.06
C PHE A 92 -3.21 6.10 -0.60
N ALA A 93 -3.19 6.32 -1.92
CA ALA A 93 -3.55 7.59 -2.56
C ALA A 93 -2.95 8.84 -1.86
N VAL A 94 -1.69 8.73 -1.42
CA VAL A 94 -1.02 9.81 -0.68
C VAL A 94 -0.74 10.96 -1.63
N GLU A 95 -1.33 12.12 -1.34
CA GLU A 95 -1.13 13.33 -2.13
C GLU A 95 0.36 13.70 -2.22
N GLU A 96 0.78 14.16 -3.40
CA GLU A 96 2.19 14.45 -3.73
C GLU A 96 2.83 15.45 -2.74
N ARG A 97 2.05 16.43 -2.26
CA ARG A 97 2.48 17.40 -1.24
C ARG A 97 2.90 16.78 0.10
N TYR A 98 2.37 15.60 0.45
CA TYR A 98 2.66 14.92 1.71
C TYR A 98 3.70 13.81 1.60
N GLN A 99 3.98 13.32 0.38
CA GLN A 99 4.99 12.29 0.14
C GLN A 99 6.37 12.72 0.65
N HIS A 100 6.73 13.99 0.47
CA HIS A 100 8.01 14.53 0.95
C HIS A 100 8.19 14.43 2.46
N ARG A 101 7.13 14.70 3.23
CA ARG A 101 7.17 14.59 4.69
C ARG A 101 7.38 13.15 5.11
N VAL A 102 6.69 12.20 4.46
CA VAL A 102 6.87 10.78 4.76
C VAL A 102 8.28 10.30 4.38
N LEU A 103 8.80 10.72 3.22
CA LEU A 103 10.17 10.39 2.79
C LEU A 103 11.23 10.94 3.75
N PHE A 104 11.05 12.15 4.27
CA PHE A 104 12.00 12.74 5.23
C PHE A 104 12.09 11.93 6.52
N TRP A 105 10.94 11.70 7.17
CA TRP A 105 10.89 10.89 8.38
C TRP A 105 11.30 9.46 8.10
N GLY A 106 10.99 8.96 6.90
CA GLY A 106 11.45 7.70 6.31
C GLY A 106 12.97 7.53 6.31
N VAL A 107 13.69 8.54 5.81
CA VAL A 107 15.16 8.51 5.76
C VAL A 107 15.76 8.60 7.16
N LEU A 108 15.17 9.42 8.04
CA LEU A 108 15.66 9.55 9.42
C LEU A 108 15.46 8.24 10.21
N GLY A 109 14.28 7.62 10.07
CA GLY A 109 13.99 6.32 10.68
C GLY A 109 14.89 5.22 10.11
N ALA A 110 15.08 5.18 8.79
CA ALA A 110 16.01 4.26 8.14
C ALA A 110 17.45 4.38 8.68
N ILE A 111 17.97 5.60 8.87
CA ILE A 111 19.31 5.82 9.44
C ILE A 111 19.42 5.18 10.84
N VAL A 112 18.43 5.43 11.71
CA VAL A 112 18.42 4.89 13.08
C VAL A 112 18.28 3.37 13.07
N LEU A 113 17.31 2.86 12.32
CA LEU A 113 17.01 1.44 12.25
C LEU A 113 18.20 0.65 11.68
N ARG A 114 18.81 1.15 10.61
CA ARG A 114 19.98 0.51 10.00
C ARG A 114 21.21 0.61 10.89
N GLY A 115 21.42 1.71 11.60
CA GLY A 115 22.42 1.79 12.65
C GLY A 115 22.25 0.69 13.70
N GLY A 116 21.01 0.48 14.16
CA GLY A 116 20.66 -0.61 15.06
C GLY A 116 20.93 -2.00 14.48
N LEU A 117 20.48 -2.27 13.25
CA LEU A 117 20.68 -3.54 12.56
C LEU A 117 22.16 -3.84 12.29
N VAL A 118 22.96 -2.84 11.90
CA VAL A 118 24.40 -2.99 11.71
C VAL A 118 25.08 -3.31 13.04
N GLY A 119 24.73 -2.59 14.11
CA GLY A 119 25.24 -2.87 15.45
C GLY A 119 24.90 -4.30 15.91
N ALA A 120 23.64 -4.71 15.75
CA ALA A 120 23.17 -6.05 16.09
C ALA A 120 23.87 -7.13 15.23
N GLY A 121 24.00 -6.90 13.92
CA GLY A 121 24.67 -7.82 13.00
C GLY A 121 26.15 -8.00 13.31
N VAL A 122 26.86 -6.92 13.65
CA VAL A 122 28.26 -6.98 14.08
C VAL A 122 28.40 -7.79 15.37
N ALA A 123 27.54 -7.54 16.36
CA ALA A 123 27.54 -8.29 17.61
C ALA A 123 27.28 -9.78 17.35
N LEU A 124 26.31 -10.09 16.48
CA LEU A 124 25.96 -11.46 16.10
C LEU A 124 27.11 -12.19 15.40
N ILE A 125 27.78 -11.54 14.43
CA ILE A 125 28.89 -12.14 13.68
C ILE A 125 30.11 -12.38 14.56
N ARG A 126 30.36 -11.52 15.55
CA ARG A 126 31.46 -11.68 16.51
C ARG A 126 31.31 -12.94 17.35
N GLU A 127 30.09 -13.21 17.81
CA GLU A 127 29.79 -14.39 18.63
C GLU A 127 29.61 -15.66 17.77
N PHE A 128 29.05 -15.52 16.57
CA PHE A 128 28.68 -16.64 15.72
C PHE A 128 29.20 -16.47 14.29
N SER A 129 30.46 -16.85 14.07
CA SER A 129 31.11 -16.75 12.75
C SER A 129 30.40 -17.56 11.65
N TRP A 130 29.68 -18.63 11.99
CA TRP A 130 28.92 -19.45 11.05
C TRP A 130 27.67 -18.74 10.50
N VAL A 131 27.22 -17.64 11.12
CA VAL A 131 26.08 -16.84 10.64
C VAL A 131 26.34 -16.27 9.25
N LEU A 132 27.60 -16.04 8.87
CA LEU A 132 27.95 -15.60 7.51
C LEU A 132 27.54 -16.62 6.44
N TYR A 133 27.50 -17.92 6.75
CA TYR A 133 26.98 -18.92 5.80
C TYR A 133 25.47 -18.83 5.67
N VAL A 134 24.75 -18.58 6.77
CA VAL A 134 23.30 -18.36 6.73
C VAL A 134 22.98 -17.15 5.88
N PHE A 135 23.71 -16.05 6.10
CA PHE A 135 23.63 -14.84 5.29
C PHE A 135 23.95 -15.10 3.82
N GLY A 136 25.03 -15.83 3.53
CA GLY A 136 25.39 -16.19 2.16
C GLY A 136 24.31 -17.03 1.45
N ALA A 137 23.78 -18.05 2.12
CA ALA A 137 22.70 -18.89 1.59
C ALA A 137 21.42 -18.09 1.38
N PHE A 138 21.07 -17.23 2.33
CA PHE A 138 19.93 -16.34 2.25
C PHE A 138 20.03 -15.41 1.03
N LEU A 139 21.19 -14.78 0.78
CA LEU A 139 21.41 -13.91 -0.37
C LEU A 139 21.31 -14.64 -1.71
N VAL A 140 21.86 -15.86 -1.80
CA VAL A 140 21.72 -16.69 -3.01
C VAL A 140 20.26 -17.00 -3.29
N VAL A 141 19.51 -17.41 -2.26
CA VAL A 141 18.07 -17.69 -2.39
C VAL A 141 17.29 -16.43 -2.74
N ALA A 142 17.60 -15.30 -2.11
CA ALA A 142 16.97 -14.01 -2.38
C ALA A 142 17.21 -13.58 -3.84
N GLY A 143 18.46 -13.63 -4.31
CA GLY A 143 18.83 -13.30 -5.69
C GLY A 143 18.18 -14.23 -6.72
N ILE A 144 18.19 -15.55 -6.51
CA ILE A 144 17.52 -16.50 -7.41
C ILE A 144 16.00 -16.25 -7.45
N ARG A 145 15.39 -16.02 -6.28
CA ARG A 145 13.96 -15.72 -6.19
C ARG A 145 13.61 -14.39 -6.86
N LEU A 146 14.51 -13.41 -6.78
CA LEU A 146 14.36 -12.13 -7.48
C LEU A 146 14.40 -12.36 -9.00
N LEU A 147 15.39 -13.08 -9.54
CA LEU A 147 15.47 -13.47 -10.95
C LEU A 147 14.23 -14.23 -11.44
N ALA A 148 13.73 -15.18 -10.65
CA ALA A 148 12.55 -15.97 -11.00
C ALA A 148 11.25 -15.15 -11.06
N ARG A 149 11.24 -13.95 -10.46
CA ARG A 149 10.11 -13.02 -10.45
C ARG A 149 10.25 -11.91 -11.48
N THR A 150 11.44 -11.66 -12.02
CA THR A 150 11.66 -10.60 -13.00
C THR A 150 10.97 -10.95 -14.33
N GLY A 151 10.03 -10.10 -14.76
CA GLY A 151 9.17 -10.33 -15.93
C GLY A 151 7.77 -10.85 -15.60
N GLN A 152 7.50 -11.27 -14.36
CA GLN A 152 6.14 -11.49 -13.88
C GLN A 152 5.68 -10.23 -13.15
N MET A 153 4.51 -9.69 -13.53
CA MET A 153 3.84 -8.70 -12.66
C MET A 153 3.84 -9.26 -11.24
N PRO A 154 4.10 -8.43 -10.20
CA PRO A 154 4.01 -8.89 -8.83
C PRO A 154 2.65 -9.56 -8.67
N ARG A 155 2.62 -10.89 -8.56
CA ARG A 155 1.43 -11.61 -8.09
C ARG A 155 1.29 -11.22 -6.62
N SER A 156 0.74 -10.03 -6.40
CA SER A 156 0.52 -9.44 -5.10
C SER A 156 -0.60 -10.21 -4.44
N GLY A 157 -0.23 -11.32 -3.81
CA GLY A 157 -1.16 -12.24 -3.16
C GLY A 157 -0.77 -12.59 -1.73
N ARG A 158 0.38 -12.11 -1.22
CA ARG A 158 0.91 -12.66 0.03
C ARG A 158 1.73 -11.72 0.91
N ASN A 159 1.69 -10.39 0.75
CA ASN A 159 2.51 -9.53 1.62
C ASN A 159 1.83 -9.36 3.00
N PRO A 160 2.35 -9.96 4.10
CA PRO A 160 1.70 -9.95 5.41
C PRO A 160 1.60 -8.53 5.99
N LEU A 161 2.57 -7.68 5.66
CA LEU A 161 2.61 -6.26 6.00
C LEU A 161 1.37 -5.50 5.54
N VAL A 162 0.91 -5.81 4.34
CA VAL A 162 -0.28 -5.17 3.75
C VAL A 162 -1.55 -5.61 4.49
N ARG A 163 -1.65 -6.87 4.90
CA ARG A 163 -2.77 -7.38 5.71
C ARG A 163 -2.76 -6.87 7.15
N TRP A 164 -1.56 -6.71 7.72
CA TRP A 164 -1.41 -6.10 9.04
C TRP A 164 -1.81 -4.62 8.98
N ALA A 165 -1.43 -3.89 7.92
CA ALA A 165 -1.89 -2.53 7.65
C ALA A 165 -3.42 -2.43 7.66
N GLN A 166 -4.08 -3.32 6.91
CA GLN A 166 -5.54 -3.39 6.77
C GLN A 166 -6.27 -3.51 8.12
N LYS A 167 -5.77 -4.35 9.02
CA LYS A 167 -6.38 -4.57 10.33
C LYS A 167 -6.36 -3.31 11.20
N HIS A 168 -5.36 -2.45 11.03
CA HIS A 168 -5.17 -1.25 11.83
C HIS A 168 -5.67 0.04 11.15
N LEU A 169 -5.92 0.01 9.83
CA LEU A 169 -6.46 1.13 9.03
C LEU A 169 -7.99 1.27 9.09
N ALA A 170 -8.74 0.19 9.33
CA ALA A 170 -10.20 0.23 9.50
C ALA A 170 -10.66 1.08 10.71
N SER A 171 -9.73 1.65 11.49
CA SER A 171 -9.99 2.45 12.68
C SER A 171 -9.54 3.92 12.57
N GLY A 172 -8.99 4.36 11.44
CA GLY A 172 -8.46 5.72 11.26
C GLY A 172 -9.46 6.65 10.56
N SER A 173 -9.91 7.71 11.24
CA SER A 173 -10.77 8.75 10.67
C SER A 173 -10.08 9.51 9.55
N GLY A 174 -10.86 9.84 8.52
CA GLY A 174 -10.40 10.55 7.34
C GLY A 174 -9.81 11.92 7.66
N GLY A 175 -8.77 12.27 6.89
CA GLY A 175 -8.43 13.64 6.53
C GLY A 175 -8.02 14.60 7.64
N ALA A 176 -6.75 14.56 8.05
CA ALA A 176 -6.11 15.73 8.64
C ALA A 176 -4.85 16.11 7.86
N GLY A 177 -4.98 17.18 7.08
CA GLY A 177 -3.97 17.70 6.19
C GLY A 177 -2.55 17.63 6.76
N GLY A 178 -1.76 16.70 6.23
CA GLY A 178 -0.32 16.59 6.44
C GLY A 178 0.15 16.12 7.80
N ASN A 179 -0.71 16.04 8.84
CA ASN A 179 -0.28 15.73 10.21
C ASN A 179 -0.26 14.23 10.48
N PHE A 180 0.69 13.77 11.30
CA PHE A 180 0.81 12.35 11.69
C PHE A 180 -0.14 11.96 12.83
N PHE A 181 -0.53 12.94 13.65
CA PHE A 181 -1.42 12.76 14.78
C PHE A 181 -2.47 13.86 14.78
N VAL A 182 -3.69 13.51 15.18
CA VAL A 182 -4.82 14.44 15.29
C VAL A 182 -5.49 14.23 16.62
N ARG A 183 -5.97 15.31 17.23
CA ARG A 183 -6.74 15.25 18.47
C ARG A 183 -8.21 15.43 18.12
N GLU A 184 -8.98 14.35 18.18
CA GLU A 184 -10.45 14.35 18.02
C GLU A 184 -11.08 13.88 19.33
N GLY A 185 -12.03 14.65 19.87
CA GLY A 185 -12.78 14.26 21.07
C GLY A 185 -11.92 14.02 22.32
N GLY A 186 -10.77 14.69 22.44
CA GLY A 186 -9.86 14.53 23.58
C GLY A 186 -8.84 13.38 23.46
N SER A 187 -9.01 12.46 22.50
CA SER A 187 -8.09 11.35 22.25
C SER A 187 -7.14 11.66 21.09
N LEU A 188 -5.87 11.25 21.21
CA LEU A 188 -4.90 11.27 20.11
C LEU A 188 -5.20 10.11 19.16
N ARG A 189 -5.44 10.41 17.89
CA ARG A 189 -5.66 9.42 16.82
C ARG A 189 -4.51 9.46 15.82
N ILE A 190 -4.16 8.28 15.32
CA ILE A 190 -3.12 8.08 14.29
C ILE A 190 -3.73 8.36 12.92
N THR A 191 -3.05 9.15 12.09
CA THR A 191 -3.51 9.44 10.73
C THR A 191 -3.01 8.42 9.71
N GLN A 192 -3.65 8.38 8.55
CA GLN A 192 -3.20 7.62 7.39
C GLN A 192 -1.74 7.90 7.01
N LEU A 193 -1.28 9.16 7.11
CA LEU A 193 0.10 9.51 6.81
C LEU A 193 1.12 8.85 7.74
N PHE A 194 0.77 8.68 9.03
CA PHE A 194 1.65 8.00 9.97
C PHE A 194 1.67 6.49 9.73
N LEU A 195 0.52 5.91 9.38
CA LEU A 195 0.46 4.49 8.99
C LEU A 195 1.30 4.22 7.75
N VAL A 196 1.25 5.11 6.75
CA VAL A 196 2.11 5.02 5.57
C VAL A 196 3.59 5.15 5.97
N LEU A 197 3.95 6.09 6.84
CA LEU A 197 5.32 6.20 7.35
C LEU A 197 5.78 4.90 8.02
N LEU A 198 4.96 4.33 8.90
CA LEU A 198 5.27 3.07 9.56
C LEU A 198 5.45 1.91 8.58
N MET A 199 4.66 1.88 7.50
CA MET A 199 4.80 0.88 6.42
C MET A 199 6.10 1.07 5.63
N VAL A 200 6.48 2.32 5.35
CA VAL A 200 7.75 2.64 4.69
C VAL A 200 8.93 2.19 5.56
N GLU A 201 8.93 2.51 6.85
CA GLU A 201 9.95 2.05 7.81
C GLU A 201 10.01 0.53 7.90
N SER A 202 8.84 -0.13 7.97
CA SER A 202 8.78 -1.60 8.04
C SER A 202 9.27 -2.25 6.75
N ALA A 203 8.98 -1.65 5.59
CA ALA A 203 9.50 -2.11 4.32
C ALA A 203 11.02 -1.95 4.25
N ASP A 204 11.58 -0.80 4.67
CA ASP A 204 13.03 -0.62 4.74
C ASP A 204 13.67 -1.61 5.70
N ALA A 205 13.07 -1.88 6.86
CA ALA A 205 13.53 -2.89 7.81
C ALA A 205 13.70 -4.27 7.18
N ILE A 206 12.69 -4.69 6.40
CA ILE A 206 12.71 -5.98 5.71
C ILE A 206 13.74 -5.99 4.59
N LEU A 207 13.84 -4.90 3.82
CA LEU A 207 14.79 -4.80 2.71
C LEU A 207 16.24 -4.73 3.22
N ALA A 208 16.45 -4.14 4.40
CA ALA A 208 17.74 -4.14 5.09
C ALA A 208 18.19 -5.56 5.50
N LEU A 209 17.27 -6.53 5.61
CA LEU A 209 17.65 -7.94 5.82
C LEU A 209 18.35 -8.55 4.61
N ASP A 210 18.10 -8.05 3.40
CA ASP A 210 18.83 -8.45 2.19
C ASP A 210 20.14 -7.67 2.06
N SER A 211 20.12 -6.37 2.35
CA SER A 211 21.26 -5.50 2.03
C SER A 211 22.38 -5.53 3.07
N ILE A 212 22.07 -5.62 4.37
CA ILE A 212 23.08 -5.62 5.44
C ILE A 212 23.96 -6.88 5.38
N PRO A 213 23.40 -8.10 5.26
CA PRO A 213 24.21 -9.31 5.05
C PRO A 213 25.12 -9.22 3.83
N ALA A 214 24.66 -8.62 2.73
CA ALA A 214 25.47 -8.45 1.53
C ALA A 214 26.69 -7.57 1.78
N VAL A 215 26.53 -6.45 2.51
CA VAL A 215 27.65 -5.58 2.87
C VAL A 215 28.61 -6.28 3.84
N PHE A 216 28.12 -7.14 4.74
CA PHE A 216 28.99 -7.99 5.59
C PHE A 216 29.82 -9.00 4.79
N GLY A 217 29.40 -9.37 3.58
CA GLY A 217 30.20 -10.15 2.62
C GLY A 217 31.35 -9.37 1.95
N VAL A 218 31.37 -8.04 2.12
CA VAL A 218 32.43 -7.15 1.64
C VAL A 218 33.36 -6.75 2.77
N THR A 219 32.81 -6.29 3.90
CA THR A 219 33.58 -5.78 5.03
C THR A 219 32.91 -6.10 6.36
N ARG A 220 33.73 -6.27 7.39
CA ARG A 220 33.29 -6.44 8.78
C ARG A 220 33.53 -5.19 9.63
N ASP A 221 34.06 -4.09 9.04
CA ASP A 221 34.22 -2.83 9.76
C ASP A 221 32.84 -2.15 9.90
N PRO A 222 32.30 -2.03 11.13
CA PRO A 222 30.96 -1.47 11.37
C PRO A 222 30.83 -0.04 10.84
N PHE A 223 31.92 0.74 10.87
CA PHE A 223 31.91 2.12 10.38
C PHE A 223 31.76 2.15 8.87
N ILE A 224 32.46 1.28 8.13
CA ILE A 224 32.33 1.22 6.67
C ILE A 224 30.93 0.73 6.30
N VAL A 225 30.43 -0.33 6.93
CA VAL A 225 29.07 -0.86 6.69
C VAL A 225 28.02 0.25 6.89
N TYR A 226 28.09 0.97 8.01
CA TYR A 226 27.15 2.04 8.35
C TYR A 226 27.26 3.24 7.40
N THR A 227 28.47 3.75 7.18
CA THR A 227 28.68 4.97 6.37
C THR A 227 28.40 4.75 4.89
N SER A 228 28.80 3.62 4.30
CA SER A 228 28.47 3.31 2.90
C SER A 228 26.96 3.20 2.68
N ASN A 229 26.28 2.68 3.69
CA ASN A 229 24.85 2.48 3.64
C ASN A 229 24.07 3.80 3.75
N ILE A 230 24.45 4.67 4.68
CA ILE A 230 23.86 6.02 4.79
C ILE A 230 24.14 6.83 3.52
N CYS A 231 25.38 6.87 3.04
CA CYS A 231 25.72 7.56 1.80
C CYS A 231 24.87 7.07 0.61
N ALA A 232 24.52 5.78 0.56
CA ALA A 232 23.66 5.24 -0.49
C ALA A 232 22.19 5.71 -0.39
N ILE A 233 21.65 5.81 0.83
CA ILE A 233 20.28 6.30 1.10
C ILE A 233 20.17 7.82 0.90
N LEU A 234 21.25 8.56 1.14
CA LEU A 234 21.26 10.00 0.88
C LEU A 234 21.03 10.27 -0.61
N GLY A 235 20.16 11.25 -0.89
CA GLY A 235 19.75 11.58 -2.25
C GLY A 235 18.68 10.68 -2.87
N LEU A 236 18.08 9.76 -2.10
CA LEU A 236 16.98 8.91 -2.58
C LEU A 236 15.80 9.70 -3.16
N ARG A 237 15.51 10.89 -2.63
CA ARG A 237 14.45 11.78 -3.16
C ARG A 237 14.75 12.25 -4.59
N ALA A 238 15.98 12.66 -4.87
CA ALA A 238 16.39 13.09 -6.19
C ALA A 238 16.39 11.89 -7.17
N MET A 239 16.87 10.73 -6.71
CA MET A 239 16.77 9.50 -7.48
C MET A 239 15.32 9.10 -7.75
N PHE A 240 14.41 9.23 -6.78
CA PHE A 240 12.98 8.94 -6.97
C PHE A 240 12.39 9.73 -8.13
N SER A 241 12.71 11.02 -8.24
CA SER A 241 12.28 11.86 -9.36
C SER A 241 12.88 11.43 -10.71
N LEU A 242 14.13 10.92 -10.73
CA LEU A 242 14.76 10.39 -11.95
C LEU A 242 14.22 9.00 -12.34
N PHE A 243 14.06 8.11 -11.37
CA PHE A 243 13.52 6.76 -11.53
C PHE A 243 12.09 6.77 -12.05
N ALA A 244 11.35 7.84 -11.78
CA ALA A 244 10.01 8.05 -12.30
C ALA A 244 9.98 8.17 -13.84
N VAL A 245 11.09 8.50 -14.51
CA VAL A 245 11.11 8.74 -15.97
C VAL A 245 12.08 7.86 -16.75
N LEU A 246 13.11 7.31 -16.10
CA LEU A 246 14.12 6.50 -16.78
C LEU A 246 13.62 5.04 -16.98
N PRO A 247 13.87 4.42 -18.15
CA PRO A 247 13.62 3.00 -18.35
C PRO A 247 14.71 2.22 -17.61
N LEU A 248 14.35 1.57 -16.49
CA LEU A 248 15.28 0.86 -15.59
C LEU A 248 14.84 -0.59 -15.33
N GLU A 249 14.15 -1.19 -16.31
CA GLU A 249 13.56 -2.53 -16.23
C GLU A 249 14.58 -3.63 -15.89
N TYR A 250 15.81 -3.54 -16.38
CA TYR A 250 16.84 -4.57 -16.16
C TYR A 250 17.69 -4.35 -14.92
N VAL A 251 17.57 -3.21 -14.22
CA VAL A 251 18.34 -2.95 -12.98
C VAL A 251 18.07 -4.01 -11.92
N GLY A 252 16.81 -4.44 -11.76
CA GLY A 252 16.45 -5.53 -10.83
C GLY A 252 17.12 -6.87 -11.16
N HIS A 253 17.38 -7.16 -12.44
CA HIS A 253 18.16 -8.35 -12.83
C HIS A 253 19.62 -8.20 -12.40
N GLY A 254 20.20 -7.01 -12.56
CA GLY A 254 21.55 -6.70 -12.11
C GLY A 254 21.70 -6.87 -10.60
N VAL A 255 20.76 -6.32 -9.82
CA VAL A 255 20.72 -6.48 -8.35
C VAL A 255 20.65 -7.96 -7.96
N ALA A 256 19.81 -8.75 -8.64
CA ALA A 256 19.67 -10.17 -8.35
C ALA A 256 20.97 -10.95 -8.60
N VAL A 257 21.68 -10.65 -9.69
CA VAL A 257 23.00 -11.23 -10.00
C VAL A 257 24.03 -10.83 -8.93
N ILE A 258 24.01 -9.58 -8.48
CA ILE A 258 24.89 -9.10 -7.42
C ILE A 258 24.65 -9.86 -6.10
N LEU A 259 23.39 -10.07 -5.72
CA LEU A 259 23.04 -10.83 -4.51
C LEU A 259 23.54 -12.28 -4.57
N VAL A 260 23.33 -12.96 -5.71
CA VAL A 260 23.84 -14.33 -5.92
C VAL A 260 25.37 -14.35 -5.85
N PHE A 261 26.05 -13.40 -6.49
CA PHE A 261 27.50 -13.31 -6.47
C PHE A 261 28.06 -13.08 -5.06
N VAL A 262 27.52 -12.11 -4.32
CA VAL A 262 27.96 -11.81 -2.95
C VAL A 262 27.65 -12.98 -2.02
N GLY A 263 26.47 -13.58 -2.13
CA GLY A 263 26.11 -14.77 -1.35
C GLY A 263 27.03 -15.96 -1.62
N ALA A 264 27.34 -16.23 -2.89
CA ALA A 264 28.28 -17.27 -3.29
C ALA A 264 29.70 -16.98 -2.77
N LYS A 265 30.16 -15.72 -2.82
CA LYS A 265 31.44 -15.29 -2.21
C LYS A 265 31.45 -15.57 -0.71
N MET A 266 30.38 -15.25 0.01
CA MET A 266 30.28 -15.50 1.46
C MET A 266 30.31 -16.98 1.79
N LEU A 267 29.59 -17.82 1.03
CA LEU A 267 29.59 -19.27 1.21
C LEU A 267 30.95 -19.88 0.89
N SER A 268 31.62 -19.40 -0.17
CA SER A 268 32.89 -19.93 -0.63
C SER A 268 34.11 -19.41 0.15
N ALA A 269 33.92 -18.52 1.14
CA ALA A 269 34.97 -17.84 1.88
C ALA A 269 36.10 -18.77 2.43
N PRO A 270 35.83 -20.01 2.89
CA PRO A 270 36.90 -20.91 3.33
C PRO A 270 37.81 -21.41 2.22
N TRP A 271 37.29 -21.54 1.00
CA TRP A 271 37.98 -22.18 -0.12
C TRP A 271 38.53 -21.16 -1.13
N VAL A 272 37.79 -20.07 -1.36
CA VAL A 272 38.09 -19.06 -2.38
C VAL A 272 38.03 -17.67 -1.77
N HIS A 273 39.20 -17.02 -1.69
CA HIS A 273 39.29 -15.62 -1.27
C HIS A 273 39.17 -14.72 -2.48
N VAL A 274 37.97 -14.17 -2.71
CA VAL A 274 37.73 -13.19 -3.78
C VAL A 274 38.15 -11.80 -3.31
N PRO A 275 39.19 -11.18 -3.92
CA PRO A 275 39.61 -9.84 -3.54
C PRO A 275 38.51 -8.79 -3.74
N ASN A 276 38.51 -7.76 -2.89
CA ASN A 276 37.49 -6.72 -2.90
C ASN A 276 37.48 -5.89 -4.20
N TYR A 277 38.62 -5.71 -4.87
CA TYR A 277 38.65 -5.05 -6.18
C TYR A 277 37.91 -5.86 -7.26
N ILE A 278 37.97 -7.20 -7.23
CA ILE A 278 37.20 -8.05 -8.16
C ILE A 278 35.71 -7.89 -7.86
N SER A 279 35.35 -7.89 -6.57
CA SER A 279 33.95 -7.68 -6.15
C SER A 279 33.43 -6.33 -6.67
N LEU A 280 34.22 -5.26 -6.53
CA LEU A 280 33.88 -3.93 -7.03
C LEU A 280 33.69 -3.92 -8.55
N CYS A 281 34.60 -4.54 -9.30
CA CYS A 281 34.52 -4.62 -10.77
C CYS A 281 33.29 -5.41 -11.22
N VAL A 282 33.00 -6.55 -10.59
CA VAL A 282 31.82 -7.37 -10.92
C VAL A 282 30.54 -6.60 -10.65
N VAL A 283 30.41 -6.00 -9.47
CA VAL A 283 29.23 -5.18 -9.11
C VAL A 283 29.08 -4.01 -10.09
N GLY A 284 30.14 -3.26 -10.34
CA GLY A 284 30.11 -2.12 -11.27
C GLY A 284 29.75 -2.52 -12.70
N LEU A 285 30.31 -3.63 -13.20
CA LEU A 285 30.03 -4.13 -14.55
C LEU A 285 28.59 -4.61 -14.69
N VAL A 286 28.08 -5.37 -13.73
CA VAL A 286 26.69 -5.85 -13.73
C VAL A 286 25.72 -4.67 -13.74
N LEU A 287 25.98 -3.64 -12.92
CA LEU A 287 25.16 -2.42 -12.91
C LEU A 287 25.23 -1.68 -14.24
N ALA A 288 26.43 -1.46 -14.77
CA ALA A 288 26.62 -0.77 -16.05
C ALA A 288 25.87 -1.49 -17.19
N ILE A 289 26.00 -2.81 -17.28
CA ILE A 289 25.28 -3.63 -18.28
C ILE A 289 23.77 -3.53 -18.07
N SER A 290 23.28 -3.61 -16.83
CA SER A 290 21.85 -3.55 -16.54
C SER A 290 21.24 -2.18 -16.89
N ILE A 291 21.95 -1.09 -16.63
CA ILE A 291 21.53 0.28 -16.97
C ILE A 291 21.56 0.47 -18.49
N ALA A 292 22.64 0.05 -19.14
CA ALA A 292 22.77 0.13 -20.60
C ALA A 292 21.66 -0.67 -21.30
N ALA A 293 21.41 -1.91 -20.89
CA ALA A 293 20.31 -2.73 -21.40
C ALA A 293 18.94 -2.08 -21.18
N SER A 294 18.76 -1.40 -20.05
CA SER A 294 17.50 -0.70 -19.74
C SER A 294 17.27 0.53 -20.60
N SER A 295 18.33 1.23 -21.02
CA SER A 295 18.21 2.39 -21.93
C SER A 295 17.63 2.04 -23.30
N PHE A 296 17.72 0.77 -23.72
CA PHE A 296 17.11 0.26 -24.95
C PHE A 296 15.66 -0.23 -24.76
N SER A 297 15.15 -0.32 -23.52
CA SER A 297 13.75 -0.72 -23.27
C SER A 297 12.79 0.47 -23.43
N LYS A 298 11.64 0.22 -24.08
CA LYS A 298 10.53 1.18 -24.19
C LYS A 298 9.61 1.19 -22.95
N ARG A 299 9.84 0.32 -21.96
CA ARG A 299 8.99 0.22 -20.76
C ARG A 299 9.61 0.98 -19.60
N GLY A 300 8.95 2.07 -19.18
CA GLY A 300 9.33 2.83 -18.00
C GLY A 300 8.83 2.19 -16.70
N VAL A 301 9.55 2.40 -15.60
CA VAL A 301 9.20 1.88 -14.26
C VAL A 301 7.78 2.29 -13.83
N GLN A 302 7.32 3.47 -14.23
CA GLN A 302 5.96 3.95 -13.90
C GLN A 302 4.83 3.09 -14.46
N SER A 303 4.99 2.46 -15.64
CA SER A 303 3.92 1.62 -16.18
C SER A 303 3.76 0.35 -15.34
N THR A 304 4.87 -0.26 -14.93
CA THR A 304 4.91 -1.42 -14.02
C THR A 304 4.32 -1.08 -12.65
N VAL A 305 4.69 0.07 -12.09
CA VAL A 305 4.15 0.53 -10.80
C VAL A 305 2.66 0.81 -10.90
N ARG A 306 2.18 1.49 -11.95
CA ARG A 306 0.74 1.76 -12.15
C ARG A 306 -0.08 0.47 -12.33
N LEU A 307 0.45 -0.51 -13.08
CA LEU A 307 -0.20 -1.82 -13.24
C LEU A 307 -0.26 -2.58 -11.91
N GLY A 308 0.83 -2.57 -11.14
CA GLY A 308 0.90 -3.19 -9.82
C GLY A 308 -0.03 -2.53 -8.80
N ALA A 309 -0.05 -1.19 -8.76
CA ALA A 309 -0.94 -0.43 -7.89
C ALA A 309 -2.41 -0.59 -8.29
N GLY A 310 -2.72 -0.67 -9.59
CA GLY A 310 -4.07 -0.96 -10.07
C GLY A 310 -4.55 -2.37 -9.70
N ALA A 311 -3.69 -3.38 -9.84
CA ALA A 311 -3.99 -4.75 -9.44
C ALA A 311 -4.16 -4.90 -7.93
N LEU A 312 -3.33 -4.19 -7.15
CA LEU A 312 -3.52 -4.04 -5.71
C LEU A 312 -4.88 -3.40 -5.44
N ALA A 313 -5.13 -2.18 -5.95
CA ALA A 313 -6.37 -1.42 -5.77
C ALA A 313 -7.62 -2.26 -6.07
N GLY A 314 -7.61 -3.04 -7.15
CA GLY A 314 -8.69 -3.98 -7.47
C GLY A 314 -8.97 -4.99 -6.35
N LYS A 315 -7.94 -5.62 -5.81
CA LYS A 315 -8.09 -6.56 -4.68
C LYS A 315 -8.56 -5.88 -3.39
N TRP A 316 -8.10 -4.66 -3.12
CA TRP A 316 -8.58 -3.88 -1.97
C TRP A 316 -10.08 -3.58 -2.08
N ARG A 317 -10.53 -3.19 -3.27
CA ARG A 317 -11.96 -2.95 -3.53
C ARG A 317 -12.78 -4.22 -3.32
N GLU A 318 -12.32 -5.35 -3.83
CA GLU A 318 -12.99 -6.65 -3.65
C GLU A 318 -13.06 -7.07 -2.16
N GLN A 319 -11.97 -6.88 -1.41
CA GLN A 319 -11.97 -7.17 0.04
C GLN A 319 -12.87 -6.24 0.84
N ALA A 320 -12.82 -4.92 0.57
CA ALA A 320 -13.70 -3.95 1.22
C ALA A 320 -15.16 -4.27 0.90
N ALA A 321 -15.47 -4.56 -0.37
CA ALA A 321 -16.81 -4.93 -0.79
C ALA A 321 -17.31 -6.18 -0.06
N ASN A 322 -16.48 -7.21 0.03
CA ASN A 322 -16.81 -8.43 0.77
C ASN A 322 -17.03 -8.15 2.26
N SER A 323 -16.27 -7.23 2.87
CA SER A 323 -16.46 -6.89 4.28
C SER A 323 -17.81 -6.21 4.55
N PHE A 324 -18.20 -5.22 3.72
CA PHE A 324 -19.50 -4.58 3.82
C PHE A 324 -20.64 -5.57 3.54
N PHE A 325 -20.48 -6.41 2.52
CA PHE A 325 -21.47 -7.42 2.17
C PHE A 325 -21.70 -8.42 3.30
N LEU A 326 -20.62 -8.95 3.91
CA LEU A 326 -20.71 -9.87 5.04
C LEU A 326 -21.31 -9.21 6.28
N GLU A 327 -21.04 -7.93 6.51
CA GLU A 327 -21.65 -7.18 7.60
C GLU A 327 -23.15 -6.97 7.38
N GLY A 328 -23.57 -6.53 6.19
CA GLY A 328 -24.98 -6.42 5.82
C GLY A 328 -25.71 -7.76 5.92
N ARG A 329 -25.10 -8.82 5.37
CA ARG A 329 -25.60 -10.19 5.49
C ARG A 329 -25.77 -10.61 6.95
N ARG A 330 -24.80 -10.32 7.82
CA ARG A 330 -24.88 -10.65 9.26
C ARG A 330 -26.05 -9.93 9.94
N ARG A 331 -26.31 -8.67 9.58
CA ARG A 331 -27.41 -7.89 10.15
C ARG A 331 -28.79 -8.41 9.75
N VAL A 332 -28.94 -8.88 8.50
CA VAL A 332 -30.22 -9.39 7.98
C VAL A 332 -30.46 -10.88 8.30
N LEU A 333 -29.41 -11.65 8.57
CA LEU A 333 -29.51 -13.11 8.72
C LEU A 333 -30.54 -13.59 9.77
N PRO A 334 -30.67 -12.97 10.96
CA PRO A 334 -31.70 -13.38 11.93
C PRO A 334 -33.12 -13.18 11.41
N VAL A 335 -33.33 -12.09 10.67
CA VAL A 335 -34.63 -11.75 10.08
C VAL A 335 -34.98 -12.73 8.98
N LEU A 336 -34.02 -13.03 8.09
CA LEU A 336 -34.20 -14.06 7.06
C LEU A 336 -34.50 -15.44 7.65
N ARG A 337 -33.85 -15.82 8.75
CA ARG A 337 -34.13 -17.10 9.43
C ARG A 337 -35.56 -17.15 9.96
N LEU A 338 -35.99 -16.08 10.64
CA LEU A 338 -37.36 -15.98 11.14
C LEU A 338 -38.37 -16.06 9.98
N TRP A 339 -38.15 -15.29 8.92
CA TRP A 339 -39.05 -15.28 7.75
C TRP A 339 -39.06 -16.61 7.00
N SER A 340 -37.96 -17.36 7.03
CA SER A 340 -37.87 -18.68 6.40
C SER A 340 -38.62 -19.79 7.14
N GLU A 341 -39.15 -19.54 8.35
CA GLU A 341 -40.02 -20.49 9.05
C GLU A 341 -41.37 -20.65 8.34
N ASP A 342 -41.77 -19.68 7.51
CA ASP A 342 -42.95 -19.77 6.66
C ASP A 342 -42.58 -20.31 5.27
N GLU A 343 -43.13 -21.47 4.90
CA GLU A 343 -42.79 -22.16 3.64
C GLU A 343 -43.13 -21.37 2.37
N GLU A 344 -44.16 -20.53 2.42
CA GLU A 344 -44.58 -19.70 1.29
C GLU A 344 -43.61 -18.53 1.12
N LEU A 345 -43.31 -17.81 2.21
CA LEU A 345 -42.34 -16.72 2.20
C LEU A 345 -40.92 -17.21 1.87
N ALA A 346 -40.51 -18.37 2.38
CA ALA A 346 -39.23 -18.98 2.08
C ALA A 346 -39.04 -19.24 0.58
N ARG A 347 -40.12 -19.65 -0.12
CA ARG A 347 -40.09 -19.84 -1.58
C ARG A 347 -40.00 -18.50 -2.33
N LEU A 348 -40.77 -17.50 -1.91
CA LEU A 348 -40.77 -16.18 -2.54
C LEU A 348 -39.39 -15.50 -2.45
N LEU A 349 -38.71 -15.63 -1.31
CA LEU A 349 -37.39 -15.02 -1.05
C LEU A 349 -36.21 -15.89 -1.48
N ASN A 350 -36.46 -17.07 -2.05
CA ASN A 350 -35.45 -18.10 -2.32
C ASN A 350 -34.52 -18.33 -1.10
N ALA A 351 -35.10 -18.63 0.07
CA ALA A 351 -34.38 -18.63 1.35
C ALA A 351 -33.15 -19.56 1.40
N SER A 352 -33.07 -20.58 0.54
CA SER A 352 -31.89 -21.43 0.37
C SER A 352 -30.66 -20.71 -0.21
N ALA A 353 -30.89 -19.71 -1.06
CA ALA A 353 -29.86 -18.91 -1.71
C ALA A 353 -30.41 -17.51 -2.05
N PRO A 354 -30.71 -16.68 -1.03
CA PRO A 354 -31.37 -15.41 -1.26
C PRO A 354 -30.47 -14.47 -2.07
N GLY A 355 -31.06 -13.82 -3.07
CA GLY A 355 -30.41 -12.74 -3.79
C GLY A 355 -30.29 -11.53 -2.87
N LEU A 356 -29.09 -11.29 -2.34
CA LEU A 356 -28.82 -10.16 -1.45
C LEU A 356 -27.98 -9.08 -2.15
N THR A 357 -28.35 -7.82 -1.92
CA THR A 357 -27.55 -6.64 -2.26
C THR A 357 -27.46 -5.75 -1.02
N VAL A 358 -26.28 -5.22 -0.71
CA VAL A 358 -26.08 -4.36 0.47
C VAL A 358 -25.95 -2.91 0.05
N GLY A 359 -26.89 -2.08 0.47
CA GLY A 359 -26.96 -0.65 0.19
C GLY A 359 -26.07 0.15 1.14
N ILE A 360 -25.06 0.84 0.59
CA ILE A 360 -24.10 1.67 1.31
C ILE A 360 -24.32 3.13 0.93
N THR A 361 -24.69 3.94 1.92
CA THR A 361 -24.85 5.38 1.74
C THR A 361 -23.53 6.11 1.98
N VAL A 362 -23.14 6.97 1.04
CA VAL A 362 -21.90 7.77 1.05
C VAL A 362 -22.16 9.23 0.69
N THR A 363 -21.21 10.12 0.99
CA THR A 363 -21.29 11.52 0.54
C THR A 363 -21.16 11.62 -0.98
N PRO A 364 -21.65 12.70 -1.62
CA PRO A 364 -21.52 12.88 -3.06
C PRO A 364 -20.07 12.83 -3.56
N GLU A 365 -19.11 13.31 -2.77
CA GLU A 365 -17.69 13.26 -3.11
C GLU A 365 -17.16 11.82 -3.14
N HIS A 366 -17.50 11.02 -2.12
CA HIS A 366 -17.10 9.61 -2.07
C HIS A 366 -17.85 8.77 -3.11
N PHE A 367 -19.10 9.08 -3.41
CA PHE A 367 -19.88 8.44 -4.46
C PHE A 367 -19.16 8.49 -5.81
N GLU A 368 -18.78 9.68 -6.28
CA GLU A 368 -18.07 9.81 -7.56
C GLU A 368 -16.66 9.23 -7.50
N ALA A 369 -15.98 9.30 -6.36
CA ALA A 369 -14.66 8.66 -6.19
C ALA A 369 -14.75 7.14 -6.33
N ILE A 370 -15.75 6.50 -5.70
CA ILE A 370 -16.01 5.06 -5.78
C ILE A 370 -16.41 4.68 -7.22
N ARG A 371 -17.30 5.45 -7.84
CA ARG A 371 -17.75 5.22 -9.22
C ARG A 371 -16.57 5.24 -10.19
N LYS A 372 -15.72 6.27 -10.12
CA LYS A 372 -14.52 6.39 -10.95
C LYS A 372 -13.50 5.28 -10.69
N ALA A 373 -13.31 4.88 -9.43
CA ALA A 373 -12.39 3.80 -9.07
C ALA A 373 -12.83 2.43 -9.61
N ASN A 374 -14.13 2.24 -9.88
CA ASN A 374 -14.71 0.99 -10.40
C ASN A 374 -15.08 1.05 -11.88
N GLY A 375 -14.44 1.93 -12.67
CA GLY A 375 -14.65 1.97 -14.13
C GLY A 375 -15.92 2.70 -14.56
N THR A 376 -16.43 3.60 -13.71
CA THR A 376 -17.60 4.46 -13.97
C THR A 376 -18.85 3.67 -14.38
N PRO A 377 -19.37 2.78 -13.50
CA PRO A 377 -20.61 2.07 -13.78
C PRO A 377 -21.76 3.05 -14.07
N LYS A 378 -22.72 2.55 -14.85
CA LYS A 378 -23.93 3.30 -15.21
C LYS A 378 -24.73 3.58 -13.94
N LEU A 379 -25.25 4.79 -13.84
CA LEU A 379 -26.20 5.13 -12.78
C LEU A 379 -27.54 4.46 -13.06
N ALA A 380 -28.20 3.97 -12.01
CA ALA A 380 -29.53 3.41 -12.11
C ALA A 380 -30.56 4.50 -12.43
N ASP A 381 -31.64 4.15 -13.12
CA ASP A 381 -32.73 5.08 -13.42
C ASP A 381 -33.67 5.20 -12.21
N VAL A 382 -33.29 6.10 -11.30
CA VAL A 382 -34.04 6.38 -10.07
C VAL A 382 -35.23 7.31 -10.37
N PRO A 383 -36.45 6.99 -9.90
CA PRO A 383 -37.63 7.84 -10.10
C PRO A 383 -37.42 9.32 -9.73
N PRO A 384 -37.96 10.29 -10.50
CA PRO A 384 -37.69 11.72 -10.31
C PRO A 384 -38.10 12.26 -8.93
N ASP A 385 -39.12 11.67 -8.32
CA ASP A 385 -39.64 12.01 -7.00
C ASP A 385 -38.74 11.54 -5.84
N GLN A 386 -37.75 10.70 -6.12
CA GLN A 386 -36.79 10.21 -5.14
C GLN A 386 -35.48 11.01 -5.20
N ASP A 387 -35.06 11.54 -4.05
CA ASP A 387 -33.77 12.22 -3.86
C ASP A 387 -32.65 11.21 -3.59
N ALA A 388 -32.33 10.43 -4.63
CA ALA A 388 -31.31 9.40 -4.61
C ALA A 388 -30.57 9.31 -5.95
N MET A 389 -29.28 8.98 -5.87
CA MET A 389 -28.45 8.52 -7.00
C MET A 389 -27.79 7.23 -6.56
N GLU A 390 -27.79 6.23 -7.42
CA GLU A 390 -27.23 4.93 -7.09
C GLU A 390 -26.60 4.23 -8.29
N PHE A 391 -25.68 3.31 -8.00
CA PHE A 391 -25.11 2.37 -8.96
C PHE A 391 -24.70 1.09 -8.25
N GLU A 392 -24.90 -0.04 -8.94
CA GLU A 392 -24.51 -1.33 -8.41
C GLU A 392 -23.05 -1.67 -8.72
N LEU A 393 -22.42 -2.37 -7.78
CA LEU A 393 -21.11 -3.00 -7.93
C LEU A 393 -21.21 -4.49 -7.68
N HIS A 394 -20.71 -5.27 -8.64
CA HIS A 394 -20.74 -6.73 -8.62
C HIS A 394 -19.31 -7.26 -8.51
N PHE A 395 -19.07 -8.11 -7.52
CA PHE A 395 -17.79 -8.75 -7.28
C PHE A 395 -17.91 -10.27 -7.29
N GLY A 396 -16.77 -10.97 -7.35
CA GLY A 396 -16.74 -12.44 -7.31
C GLY A 396 -17.39 -13.01 -6.05
N GLY A 397 -17.93 -14.23 -6.14
CA GLY A 397 -18.54 -14.92 -5.00
C GLY A 397 -19.95 -14.45 -4.62
N GLY A 398 -20.65 -13.75 -5.52
CA GLY A 398 -22.03 -13.28 -5.29
C GLY A 398 -22.12 -12.02 -4.43
N VAL A 399 -21.02 -11.28 -4.28
CA VAL A 399 -20.99 -10.03 -3.52
C VAL A 399 -21.56 -8.91 -4.38
N ARG A 400 -22.71 -8.36 -3.95
CA ARG A 400 -23.37 -7.22 -4.61
C ARG A 400 -23.55 -6.09 -3.63
N LEU A 401 -23.10 -4.91 -4.03
CA LEU A 401 -23.29 -3.67 -3.29
C LEU A 401 -24.06 -2.69 -4.14
N ASP A 402 -24.98 -1.97 -3.52
CA ASP A 402 -25.55 -0.78 -4.11
C ASP A 402 -24.97 0.44 -3.39
N ILE A 403 -24.40 1.38 -4.16
CA ILE A 403 -23.77 2.58 -3.60
C ILE A 403 -24.74 3.72 -3.80
N LEU A 404 -25.18 4.35 -2.71
CA LEU A 404 -26.23 5.37 -2.72
C LEU A 404 -25.74 6.73 -2.23
N THR A 405 -26.25 7.80 -2.84
CA THR A 405 -26.08 9.17 -2.36
C THR A 405 -27.32 10.03 -2.67
N THR A 406 -27.34 11.27 -2.19
CA THR A 406 -28.41 12.26 -2.48
C THR A 406 -28.08 13.06 -3.75
N LYS A 407 -29.11 13.51 -4.48
CA LYS A 407 -28.92 14.32 -5.70
C LYS A 407 -28.35 15.71 -5.38
N ALA A 408 -28.59 16.24 -4.18
CA ALA A 408 -28.14 17.57 -3.77
C ALA A 408 -27.53 17.57 -2.36
N PRO A 409 -26.40 18.27 -2.12
CA PRO A 409 -25.85 18.45 -0.78
C PRO A 409 -26.88 19.10 0.14
N GLY A 410 -27.26 18.41 1.23
CA GLY A 410 -28.28 18.90 2.17
C GLY A 410 -29.74 18.62 1.76
N GLY A 411 -29.98 17.67 0.85
CA GLY A 411 -31.31 17.22 0.45
C GLY A 411 -32.21 16.78 1.62
N HIS A 412 -33.52 16.70 1.35
CA HIS A 412 -34.53 16.30 2.35
C HIS A 412 -34.89 14.81 2.30
N GLY A 413 -34.25 14.03 1.42
CA GLY A 413 -34.50 12.60 1.21
C GLY A 413 -34.15 11.70 2.41
N ALA A 414 -34.53 10.42 2.32
CA ALA A 414 -34.20 9.42 3.34
C ALA A 414 -32.67 9.22 3.48
N ILE A 415 -31.96 9.22 2.35
CA ILE A 415 -30.49 9.09 2.28
C ILE A 415 -29.80 10.28 2.97
N ALA A 416 -30.23 11.50 2.68
CA ALA A 416 -29.66 12.70 3.30
C ALA A 416 -29.88 12.72 4.82
N ARG A 417 -31.07 12.31 5.30
CA ARG A 417 -31.33 12.14 6.74
C ARG A 417 -30.48 11.07 7.38
N PHE A 418 -30.20 9.97 6.67
CA PHE A 418 -29.29 8.93 7.16
C PHE A 418 -27.86 9.48 7.31
N LEU A 419 -27.34 10.18 6.29
CA LEU A 419 -26.01 10.80 6.33
C LEU A 419 -25.87 11.77 7.51
N GLN A 420 -26.87 12.61 7.75
CA GLN A 420 -26.85 13.58 8.86
C GLN A 420 -26.85 12.89 10.23
N LYS A 421 -27.58 11.78 10.38
CA LYS A 421 -27.76 11.09 11.67
C LYS A 421 -26.64 10.11 11.98
N SER A 422 -26.21 9.35 10.98
CA SER A 422 -25.36 8.15 11.16
C SER A 422 -24.01 8.28 10.47
N GLY A 423 -23.82 9.28 9.60
CA GLY A 423 -22.68 9.33 8.68
C GLY A 423 -22.80 8.31 7.55
N GLU A 424 -21.68 8.00 6.91
CA GLU A 424 -21.60 6.99 5.86
C GLU A 424 -21.68 5.57 6.41
N GLY A 425 -22.28 4.66 5.65
CA GLY A 425 -22.29 3.24 6.00
C GLY A 425 -23.47 2.46 5.43
N ILE A 426 -23.64 1.23 5.92
CA ILE A 426 -24.73 0.34 5.52
C ILE A 426 -26.05 0.93 5.98
N GLN A 427 -26.89 1.29 5.02
CA GLN A 427 -28.20 1.90 5.24
C GLN A 427 -29.30 0.85 5.07
N GLN A 428 -29.19 -0.02 4.05
CA GLN A 428 -30.18 -1.07 3.75
C GLN A 428 -29.56 -2.38 3.30
N VAL A 429 -30.38 -3.43 3.34
CA VAL A 429 -30.12 -4.71 2.67
C VAL A 429 -31.32 -5.05 1.82
N GLU A 430 -31.09 -5.23 0.53
CA GLU A 430 -32.08 -5.67 -0.44
C GLU A 430 -32.13 -7.19 -0.51
N ILE A 431 -33.35 -7.71 -0.61
CA ILE A 431 -33.66 -9.13 -0.73
C ILE A 431 -34.55 -9.29 -1.97
N GLU A 432 -34.04 -10.04 -2.94
CA GLU A 432 -34.83 -10.39 -4.12
C GLU A 432 -36.03 -11.26 -3.74
N THR A 433 -37.19 -10.94 -4.32
CA THR A 433 -38.44 -11.70 -4.18
C THR A 433 -39.08 -11.93 -5.54
N SER A 434 -39.74 -13.08 -5.72
CA SER A 434 -40.48 -13.35 -6.96
C SER A 434 -41.83 -12.64 -7.06
N ASP A 435 -42.37 -12.18 -5.92
CA ASP A 435 -43.63 -11.43 -5.82
C ASP A 435 -43.60 -10.57 -4.54
N VAL A 436 -43.44 -9.25 -4.71
CA VAL A 436 -43.31 -8.31 -3.58
C VAL A 436 -44.64 -8.03 -2.87
N ASP A 437 -45.77 -8.08 -3.60
CA ASP A 437 -47.09 -7.85 -2.99
C ASP A 437 -47.42 -9.01 -2.06
N ARG A 438 -47.24 -10.24 -2.55
CA ARG A 438 -47.55 -11.43 -1.77
C ARG A 438 -46.62 -11.56 -0.55
N ALA A 439 -45.33 -11.29 -0.72
CA ALA A 439 -44.40 -11.28 0.40
C ALA A 439 -44.79 -10.22 1.46
N THR A 440 -45.22 -9.03 1.02
CA THR A 440 -45.69 -7.96 1.92
C THR A 440 -46.93 -8.37 2.71
N GLU A 441 -47.90 -9.02 2.07
CA GLU A 441 -49.09 -9.55 2.75
C GLU A 441 -48.74 -10.56 3.84
N ILE A 442 -47.87 -11.52 3.51
CA ILE A 442 -47.42 -12.56 4.46
C ILE A 442 -46.70 -11.92 5.65
N LEU A 443 -45.77 -11.00 5.40
CA LEU A 443 -45.03 -10.29 6.44
C LEU A 443 -45.97 -9.53 7.39
N ARG A 444 -46.98 -8.86 6.85
CA ARG A 444 -47.97 -8.14 7.66
C ARG A 444 -48.86 -9.09 8.46
N ALA A 445 -49.40 -10.13 7.81
CA ALA A 445 -50.42 -10.99 8.40
C ALA A 445 -49.84 -12.03 9.38
N ARG A 446 -48.69 -12.61 9.07
CA ARG A 446 -48.09 -13.73 9.82
C ARG A 446 -46.96 -13.30 10.76
N PHE A 447 -46.22 -12.25 10.40
CA PHE A 447 -45.07 -11.76 11.18
C PHE A 447 -45.32 -10.44 11.90
N GLY A 448 -46.49 -9.81 11.71
CA GLY A 448 -46.80 -8.49 12.29
C GLY A 448 -45.90 -7.35 11.79
N GLN A 449 -45.19 -7.58 10.69
CA GLN A 449 -44.20 -6.65 10.16
C GLN A 449 -44.88 -5.70 9.16
N ASN A 450 -45.06 -4.44 9.56
CA ASN A 450 -45.70 -3.45 8.71
C ASN A 450 -44.74 -2.93 7.62
N PRO A 451 -45.20 -2.80 6.36
CA PRO A 451 -44.43 -2.14 5.33
C PRO A 451 -44.37 -0.62 5.57
N ILE A 452 -43.29 0.02 5.09
CA ILE A 452 -43.17 1.48 5.10
C ILE A 452 -44.16 2.11 4.12
N TYR A 453 -44.37 1.48 2.95
CA TYR A 453 -45.35 1.95 1.98
C TYR A 453 -46.64 1.12 2.06
N PRO A 454 -47.83 1.77 2.02
CA PRO A 454 -49.11 1.08 2.02
C PRO A 454 -49.30 0.16 0.80
N ALA A 455 -48.64 0.48 -0.31
CA ALA A 455 -48.62 -0.27 -1.54
C ALA A 455 -47.21 -0.26 -2.15
N THR A 456 -46.90 -1.28 -2.91
CA THR A 456 -45.63 -1.45 -3.64
C THR A 456 -45.32 -0.24 -4.53
N ARG A 457 -44.07 0.19 -4.54
CA ARG A 457 -43.58 1.31 -5.36
C ARG A 457 -42.70 0.84 -6.50
N ARG A 458 -42.44 1.73 -7.46
CA ARG A 458 -41.36 1.54 -8.44
C ARG A 458 -40.02 1.92 -7.79
N GLY A 459 -39.06 1.01 -7.87
CA GLY A 459 -37.65 1.24 -7.54
C GLY A 459 -36.86 1.64 -8.79
N ALA A 460 -35.53 1.62 -8.67
CA ALA A 460 -34.66 1.91 -9.80
C ALA A 460 -34.73 0.83 -10.89
N ASP A 461 -34.42 1.23 -12.12
CA ASP A 461 -34.45 0.38 -13.32
C ASP A 461 -35.79 -0.37 -13.54
N GLY A 462 -36.87 0.20 -13.01
CA GLY A 462 -38.23 -0.33 -13.16
C GLY A 462 -38.57 -1.52 -12.26
N THR A 463 -37.76 -1.80 -11.23
CA THR A 463 -38.07 -2.79 -10.19
C THR A 463 -39.33 -2.44 -9.40
N ARG A 464 -39.91 -3.42 -8.71
CA ARG A 464 -41.02 -3.20 -7.77
C ARG A 464 -40.55 -3.45 -6.35
N VAL A 465 -40.78 -2.50 -5.46
CA VAL A 465 -40.13 -2.48 -4.13
C VAL A 465 -41.08 -2.15 -3.00
N ASN A 466 -40.77 -2.69 -1.82
CA ASN A 466 -41.31 -2.23 -0.54
C ASN A 466 -40.28 -2.37 0.57
N PHE A 467 -40.40 -1.56 1.63
CA PHE A 467 -39.39 -1.45 2.67
C PHE A 467 -39.95 -1.86 4.03
N PHE A 468 -39.11 -2.47 4.85
CA PHE A 468 -39.45 -2.96 6.18
C PHE A 468 -38.37 -2.55 7.17
N LEU A 469 -38.80 -1.99 8.30
CA LEU A 469 -37.89 -1.64 9.38
C LEU A 469 -37.88 -2.77 10.40
N VAL A 470 -36.78 -3.52 10.46
CA VAL A 470 -36.65 -4.75 11.25
C VAL A 470 -35.63 -4.59 12.37
N ALA A 471 -35.77 -5.37 13.45
CA ALA A 471 -34.75 -5.43 14.49
C ALA A 471 -33.56 -6.27 14.00
N ALA A 472 -32.37 -5.67 13.95
CA ALA A 472 -31.15 -6.34 13.56
C ALA A 472 -30.50 -7.07 14.74
N ALA A 473 -29.52 -7.93 14.42
CA ALA A 473 -28.77 -8.74 15.39
C ALA A 473 -28.10 -7.93 16.52
N ASP A 474 -27.79 -6.65 16.28
CA ASP A 474 -27.12 -5.74 17.21
C ASP A 474 -28.10 -4.86 18.01
N GLY A 475 -29.40 -5.13 17.92
CA GLY A 475 -30.46 -4.36 18.58
C GLY A 475 -30.79 -3.04 17.89
N LYS A 476 -30.12 -2.68 16.79
CA LYS A 476 -30.47 -1.50 15.98
C LYS A 476 -31.54 -1.86 14.95
N LYS A 477 -32.19 -0.84 14.41
CA LYS A 477 -33.12 -1.02 13.29
C LYS A 477 -32.34 -1.13 11.98
N LEU A 478 -32.62 -2.16 11.20
CA LEU A 478 -32.13 -2.33 9.83
C LEU A 478 -33.28 -2.05 8.85
N LEU A 479 -32.97 -1.36 7.78
CA LEU A 479 -33.89 -1.22 6.66
C LEU A 479 -33.69 -2.43 5.72
N VAL A 480 -34.75 -3.21 5.54
CA VAL A 480 -34.80 -4.31 4.58
C VAL A 480 -35.68 -3.89 3.43
N GLU A 481 -35.14 -3.96 2.21
CA GLU A 481 -35.87 -3.71 0.99
C GLU A 481 -36.21 -5.04 0.31
N LEU A 482 -37.48 -5.28 0.02
CA LEU A 482 -37.88 -6.39 -0.85
C LEU A 482 -37.95 -5.88 -2.28
N VAL A 483 -37.20 -6.53 -3.17
CA VAL A 483 -37.08 -6.13 -4.58
C VAL A 483 -37.61 -7.25 -5.47
N GLU A 484 -38.66 -6.98 -6.24
CA GLU A 484 -39.07 -7.83 -7.36
C GLU A 484 -38.40 -7.30 -8.63
N PRO A 485 -37.44 -8.05 -9.22
CA PRO A 485 -36.76 -7.65 -10.44
C PRO A 485 -37.73 -7.53 -11.61
N ASN A 486 -37.46 -6.59 -12.52
CA ASN A 486 -38.24 -6.48 -13.74
C ASN A 486 -37.99 -7.70 -14.64
N LYS A 487 -39.00 -8.54 -14.85
CA LYS A 487 -38.92 -9.79 -15.66
C LYS A 487 -38.61 -9.56 -17.15
N LEU A 488 -38.53 -8.31 -17.60
CA LEU A 488 -38.33 -7.88 -18.98
C LEU A 488 -37.01 -7.14 -19.24
N ALA A 489 -36.11 -7.05 -18.25
CA ALA A 489 -34.83 -6.35 -18.35
C ALA A 489 -33.66 -7.26 -18.73
#